data_AF-A0A3D2UXR9-F1
#
_entry.id   AF-A0A3D2UXR9-F1
#
_cell.length_a   1.000
_cell.length_b   1.000
_cell.length_c   1.000
_cell.angle_alpha   90.00
_cell.angle_beta   90.00
_cell.angle_gamma   90.00
#
_symmetry.space_group_name_H-M   'P 1'
#
loop_
_entity.id
_entity.type
_entity.pdbx_description
1 polymer ?
#
loop_
_entity_poly.entity_id
_entity_poly.type
_entity_poly.pdbx_seq_one_letter_code
_entity_poly.pdbx_strand_id
1 'polypeptide(L)'
;MRLNRRKFLQVSAGVATAMALTSKRVGAQLKPVVKVGNPLEAYPDRRWEEVYRDQYKYERSFTYCCSPNDTHQCRVRGFVRNGILMRIEQNYDHHKVRDLYGNQADAAWNPRMCLRGMTYPRRAYGPYRNKYPMIRVGWKQWADDGFPYLDKENREKYKMTSR
;
A
#
# COMPACT_ATOMS: atom_id res chain seq x y z
N MET A 1 -9.66 -46.78 28.18
CA MET A 1 -11.07 -46.93 27.73
C MET A 1 -11.09 -46.95 26.20
N ARG A 2 -11.47 -48.06 25.54
CA ARG A 2 -11.45 -48.15 24.06
C ARG A 2 -12.63 -47.38 23.44
N LEU A 3 -12.36 -46.41 22.56
CA LEU A 3 -13.39 -45.73 21.78
C LEU A 3 -13.94 -46.69 20.70
N ASN A 4 -15.25 -46.90 20.71
CA ASN A 4 -15.99 -47.63 19.68
C ASN A 4 -16.75 -46.60 18.82
N ARG A 5 -16.96 -46.91 17.53
CA ARG A 5 -17.68 -46.06 16.55
C ARG A 5 -18.97 -45.43 17.09
N ARG A 6 -19.80 -46.17 17.81
CA ARG A 6 -21.05 -45.68 18.44
C ARG A 6 -20.77 -44.62 19.51
N LYS A 7 -19.78 -44.84 20.39
CA LYS A 7 -19.36 -43.85 21.40
C LYS A 7 -18.75 -42.61 20.74
N PHE A 8 -17.97 -42.79 19.69
CA PHE A 8 -17.44 -41.67 18.91
C PHE A 8 -18.58 -40.82 18.33
N LEU A 9 -19.55 -41.44 17.64
CA LEU A 9 -20.68 -40.71 17.06
C LEU A 9 -21.54 -40.00 18.12
N GLN A 10 -21.79 -40.63 19.27
CA GLN A 10 -22.53 -40.01 20.37
C GLN A 10 -21.81 -38.79 20.96
N VAL A 11 -20.49 -38.90 21.16
CA VAL A 11 -19.68 -37.78 21.66
C VAL A 11 -19.61 -36.67 20.61
N SER A 12 -19.36 -36.99 19.35
CA SER A 12 -19.31 -36.01 18.26
C SER A 12 -20.63 -35.28 18.06
N ALA A 13 -21.76 -35.99 18.10
CA ALA A 13 -23.09 -35.39 18.02
C ALA A 13 -23.41 -34.52 19.24
N GLY A 14 -23.02 -34.98 20.44
CA GLY A 14 -23.17 -34.20 21.68
C GLY A 14 -22.35 -32.91 21.66
N VAL A 15 -21.11 -32.97 21.19
CA VAL A 15 -20.22 -31.81 21.04
C VAL A 15 -20.77 -30.85 19.97
N ALA A 16 -21.19 -31.35 18.80
CA ALA A 16 -21.75 -30.51 17.74
C ALA A 16 -23.04 -29.79 18.19
N THR A 17 -23.91 -30.50 18.92
CA THR A 17 -25.15 -29.92 19.46
C THR A 17 -24.86 -28.91 20.56
N ALA A 18 -23.90 -29.20 21.45
CA ALA A 18 -23.46 -28.25 22.48
C ALA A 18 -22.83 -27.01 21.87
N MET A 19 -22.02 -27.16 20.81
CA MET A 19 -21.48 -26.03 20.04
C MET A 19 -22.60 -25.23 19.39
N ALA A 20 -23.59 -25.87 18.76
CA ALA A 20 -24.72 -25.18 18.15
C ALA A 20 -25.53 -24.37 19.18
N LEU A 21 -25.84 -24.96 20.33
CA LEU A 21 -26.62 -24.32 21.41
C LEU A 21 -25.85 -23.22 22.16
N THR A 22 -24.53 -23.37 22.33
CA THR A 22 -23.68 -22.34 22.94
C THR A 22 -23.25 -21.25 21.95
N SER A 23 -23.40 -21.51 20.66
CA SER A 23 -23.09 -20.56 19.60
C SER A 23 -24.16 -19.49 19.36
N LYS A 24 -24.57 -18.79 20.43
CA LYS A 24 -25.13 -17.43 20.26
C LYS A 24 -24.20 -16.53 19.43
N ARG A 25 -22.90 -16.87 19.35
CA ARG A 25 -21.90 -16.22 18.51
C ARG A 25 -21.89 -16.64 17.03
N VAL A 26 -22.34 -17.85 16.66
CA VAL A 26 -22.40 -18.27 15.24
C VAL A 26 -23.63 -17.64 14.58
N GLY A 27 -24.77 -17.57 15.28
CA GLY A 27 -25.93 -16.81 14.84
C GLY A 27 -25.67 -15.29 14.76
N ALA A 28 -24.84 -14.74 15.65
CA ALA A 28 -24.47 -13.32 15.63
C ALA A 28 -23.57 -12.90 14.45
N GLN A 29 -22.93 -13.87 13.77
CA GLN A 29 -22.17 -13.60 12.53
C GLN A 29 -23.05 -13.64 11.28
N LEU A 30 -24.24 -14.24 11.36
CA LEU A 30 -25.28 -14.14 10.35
C LEU A 30 -26.04 -12.83 10.59
N LYS A 31 -25.45 -11.71 10.15
CA LYS A 31 -26.20 -10.45 10.10
C LYS A 31 -27.43 -10.67 9.21
N PRO A 32 -28.66 -10.45 9.71
CA PRO A 32 -29.83 -10.56 8.85
C PRO A 32 -29.67 -9.60 7.68
N VAL A 33 -29.96 -10.09 6.46
CA VAL A 33 -29.99 -9.25 5.26
C VAL A 33 -30.97 -8.12 5.55
N VAL A 34 -30.49 -6.88 5.52
CA VAL A 34 -31.33 -5.70 5.73
C VAL A 34 -32.39 -5.70 4.64
N LYS A 35 -33.64 -5.95 5.01
CA LYS A 35 -34.77 -5.88 4.08
C LYS A 35 -35.06 -4.41 3.83
N VAL A 36 -34.57 -3.89 2.70
CA VAL A 36 -34.86 -2.53 2.26
C VAL A 36 -36.26 -2.52 1.65
N GLY A 37 -37.18 -1.76 2.27
CA GLY A 37 -38.52 -1.51 1.73
C GLY A 37 -38.48 -0.54 0.54
N ASN A 38 -39.59 0.15 0.25
CA ASN A 38 -39.62 1.17 -0.80
C ASN A 38 -38.59 2.29 -0.49
N PRO A 39 -37.51 2.44 -1.28
CA PRO A 39 -36.45 3.40 -1.00
C PRO A 39 -36.88 4.86 -1.21
N LEU A 40 -38.06 5.09 -1.78
CA LEU A 40 -38.66 6.42 -1.96
C LEU A 40 -39.53 6.85 -0.77
N GLU A 41 -39.94 5.92 0.10
CA GLU A 41 -40.77 6.22 1.28
C GLU A 41 -39.94 6.61 2.51
N ALA A 42 -38.78 5.97 2.69
CA ALA A 42 -37.85 6.30 3.75
C ALA A 42 -36.41 5.98 3.32
N TYR A 43 -35.47 6.84 3.74
CA TYR A 43 -34.05 6.54 3.53
C TYR A 43 -33.63 5.37 4.42
N PRO A 44 -32.96 4.33 3.86
CA PRO A 44 -32.46 3.21 4.65
C PRO A 44 -31.32 3.66 5.58
N ASP A 45 -30.93 2.81 6.53
CA ASP A 45 -29.74 3.06 7.36
C ASP A 45 -28.50 3.29 6.48
N ARG A 46 -27.81 4.41 6.71
CA ARG A 46 -26.64 4.86 5.94
C ARG A 46 -25.34 4.72 6.70
N ARG A 47 -25.34 4.12 7.90
CA ARG A 47 -24.11 3.95 8.71
C ARG A 47 -23.02 3.17 7.98
N TRP A 48 -23.37 2.30 7.04
CA TRP A 48 -22.40 1.62 6.18
C TRP A 48 -21.53 2.59 5.35
N GLU A 49 -22.01 3.79 5.04
CA GLU A 49 -21.26 4.81 4.32
C GLU A 49 -20.08 5.37 5.14
N GLU A 50 -20.13 5.28 6.48
CA GLU A 50 -19.03 5.67 7.35
C GLU A 50 -17.75 4.90 7.02
N VAL A 51 -17.86 3.65 6.56
CA VAL A 51 -16.72 2.83 6.14
C VAL A 51 -15.97 3.51 4.98
N TYR A 52 -16.70 3.99 3.97
CA TYR A 52 -16.09 4.65 2.81
C TYR A 52 -15.58 6.06 3.15
N ARG A 53 -16.30 6.80 3.99
CA ARG A 53 -15.83 8.10 4.50
C ARG A 53 -14.54 7.95 5.29
N ASP A 54 -14.45 6.93 6.12
CA ASP A 54 -13.22 6.62 6.85
C ASP A 54 -12.10 6.22 5.90
N GLN A 55 -12.34 5.34 4.92
CA GLN A 55 -11.34 4.98 3.91
C GLN A 55 -10.74 6.20 3.18
N TYR A 56 -11.55 7.23 2.88
CA TYR A 56 -11.08 8.44 2.20
C TYR A 56 -10.38 9.46 3.12
N LYS A 57 -10.58 9.35 4.43
CA LYS A 57 -10.02 10.24 5.46
C LYS A 57 -8.49 10.15 5.52
N TYR A 58 -7.85 11.27 5.84
CA TYR A 58 -6.40 11.40 6.03
C TYR A 58 -6.09 12.30 7.23
N GLU A 59 -4.87 12.21 7.76
CA GLU A 59 -4.39 12.99 8.91
C GLU A 59 -3.62 14.24 8.48
N ARG A 60 -2.78 14.10 7.44
CA ARG A 60 -2.06 15.23 6.85
C ARG A 60 -1.99 15.09 5.34
N SER A 61 -1.76 16.22 4.68
CA SER A 61 -1.43 16.24 3.25
C SER A 61 -0.20 17.10 3.01
N PHE A 62 0.50 16.85 1.91
CA PHE A 62 1.65 17.64 1.48
C PHE A 62 1.70 17.68 -0.04
N THR A 63 2.33 18.71 -0.59
CA THR A 63 2.49 18.85 -2.04
C THR A 63 3.91 18.52 -2.46
N TYR A 64 4.06 17.90 -3.63
CA TYR A 64 5.36 17.62 -4.23
C TYR A 64 5.27 17.69 -5.76
N CYS A 65 6.41 17.76 -6.43
CA CYS A 65 6.49 17.68 -7.88
C CYS A 65 6.86 16.26 -8.30
N CYS A 66 6.08 15.69 -9.21
CA CYS A 66 6.44 14.43 -9.85
C CYS A 66 7.48 14.73 -10.94
N SER A 67 8.75 14.41 -10.65
CA SER A 67 9.89 14.77 -11.51
C SER A 67 10.68 13.56 -12.07
N PRO A 68 10.04 12.57 -12.72
CA PRO A 68 10.76 11.69 -13.63
C PRO A 68 11.15 12.47 -14.90
N ASN A 69 11.92 11.84 -15.78
CA ASN A 69 12.18 12.39 -17.11
C ASN A 69 10.95 12.22 -18.03
N ASP A 70 9.87 12.93 -17.74
CA ASP A 70 8.62 12.91 -18.52
C ASP A 70 8.26 14.27 -19.12
N THR A 71 9.08 15.30 -18.90
CA THR A 71 8.87 16.71 -19.28
C THR A 71 7.71 17.43 -18.56
N HIS A 72 6.95 16.73 -17.72
CA HIS A 72 5.69 17.28 -17.22
C HIS A 72 5.79 18.02 -15.90
N GLN A 73 6.65 17.57 -14.98
CA GLN A 73 6.85 18.17 -13.65
C GLN A 73 5.52 18.51 -12.91
N CYS A 74 4.59 17.55 -12.87
CA CYS A 74 3.24 17.81 -12.36
C CYS A 74 3.25 18.13 -10.86
N ARG A 75 2.42 19.10 -10.43
CA ARG A 75 2.13 19.35 -9.01
C ARG A 75 1.10 18.36 -8.46
N VAL A 76 1.50 17.66 -7.42
CA VAL A 76 0.77 16.54 -6.82
C VAL A 76 0.54 16.80 -5.34
N ARG A 77 -0.58 16.33 -4.80
CA ARG A 77 -0.83 16.25 -3.37
C ARG A 77 -0.79 14.81 -2.90
N GLY A 78 0.03 14.52 -1.90
CA GLY A 78 0.02 13.25 -1.17
C GLY A 78 -0.78 13.36 0.12
N PHE A 79 -1.53 12.31 0.43
CA PHE A 79 -2.37 12.21 1.63
C PHE A 79 -1.91 11.07 2.51
N VAL A 80 -1.68 11.36 3.78
CA VAL A 80 -1.04 10.47 4.75
C VAL A 80 -2.02 10.11 5.85
N ARG A 81 -2.00 8.84 6.25
CA ARG A 81 -2.75 8.30 7.39
C ARG A 81 -1.90 7.26 8.09
N ASN A 82 -1.90 7.25 9.43
CA ASN A 82 -1.04 6.38 10.24
C ASN A 82 0.45 6.47 9.83
N GLY A 83 0.91 7.66 9.42
CA GLY A 83 2.27 7.87 8.91
C GLY A 83 2.57 7.28 7.52
N ILE A 84 1.60 6.67 6.85
CA ILE A 84 1.74 6.05 5.52
C ILE A 84 1.07 6.90 4.45
N LEU A 85 1.75 7.11 3.32
CA LEU A 85 1.19 7.76 2.13
C LEU A 85 0.16 6.81 1.50
N MET A 86 -1.12 7.16 1.62
CA MET A 86 -2.24 6.31 1.20
C MET A 86 -2.65 6.56 -0.25
N ARG A 87 -2.76 7.85 -0.61
CA ARG A 87 -3.21 8.27 -1.94
C ARG A 87 -2.46 9.51 -2.40
N ILE A 88 -2.45 9.71 -3.71
CA ILE A 88 -1.96 10.91 -4.36
C ILE A 88 -2.99 11.38 -5.37
N GLU A 89 -3.14 12.69 -5.51
CA GLU A 89 -4.07 13.32 -6.46
C GLU A 89 -3.41 14.54 -7.09
N GLN A 90 -3.96 14.99 -8.21
CA GLN A 90 -3.59 16.28 -8.79
C GLN A 90 -3.94 17.40 -7.82
N ASN A 91 -3.07 18.40 -7.69
CA ASN A 91 -3.22 19.45 -6.68
C ASN A 91 -4.02 20.67 -7.18
N TYR A 92 -4.30 20.77 -8.49
CA TYR A 92 -5.10 21.83 -9.13
C TYR A 92 -4.61 23.28 -8.88
N ASP A 93 -3.33 23.48 -8.59
CA ASP A 93 -2.80 24.80 -8.20
C ASP A 93 -1.54 25.23 -8.95
N HIS A 94 -1.36 24.77 -10.19
CA HIS A 94 -0.22 25.19 -11.03
C HIS A 94 -0.18 26.73 -11.17
N HIS A 95 -1.34 27.36 -11.34
CA HIS A 95 -1.51 28.81 -11.45
C HIS A 95 -1.34 29.59 -10.15
N LYS A 96 -0.98 28.94 -9.04
CA LYS A 96 -0.69 29.58 -7.75
C LYS A 96 0.80 29.53 -7.40
N VAL A 97 1.59 28.77 -8.16
CA VAL A 97 3.04 28.65 -7.97
C VAL A 97 3.77 29.55 -8.94
N ARG A 98 4.89 30.11 -8.50
CA ARG A 98 5.82 30.85 -9.34
C ARG A 98 7.20 30.23 -9.27
N ASP A 99 7.96 30.35 -10.35
CA ASP A 99 9.39 30.06 -10.33
C ASP A 99 10.18 31.20 -9.65
N LEU A 100 11.50 31.06 -9.59
CA LEU A 100 12.41 32.04 -8.99
C LEU A 100 12.41 33.40 -9.71
N TYR A 101 11.97 33.44 -10.98
CA TYR A 101 11.89 34.64 -11.80
C TYR A 101 10.49 35.27 -11.78
N GLY A 102 9.54 34.67 -11.05
CA GLY A 102 8.17 35.14 -10.95
C GLY A 102 7.24 34.65 -12.07
N ASN A 103 7.72 33.78 -12.97
CA ASN A 103 6.88 33.21 -14.02
C ASN A 103 5.86 32.24 -13.41
N GLN A 104 4.68 32.21 -14.02
CA GLN A 104 3.54 31.43 -13.54
C GLN A 104 2.77 30.84 -14.72
N ALA A 105 2.25 29.63 -14.55
CA ALA A 105 1.36 29.02 -15.53
C ALA A 105 -0.08 29.51 -15.37
N ASP A 106 -0.86 29.51 -16.44
CA ASP A 106 -2.31 29.75 -16.35
C ASP A 106 -3.07 28.58 -15.69
N ALA A 107 -4.29 28.86 -15.22
CA ALA A 107 -5.16 27.84 -14.61
C ALA A 107 -5.50 26.68 -15.56
N ALA A 108 -5.44 26.92 -16.88
CA ALA A 108 -5.66 25.93 -17.93
C ALA A 108 -4.69 24.75 -17.88
N TRP A 109 -3.52 24.90 -17.25
CA TRP A 109 -2.58 23.80 -17.09
C TRP A 109 -3.02 22.76 -16.06
N ASN A 110 -4.00 23.05 -15.21
CA ASN A 110 -4.57 22.05 -14.32
C ASN A 110 -5.39 21.00 -15.10
N PRO A 111 -5.41 19.72 -14.67
CA PRO A 111 -4.76 19.16 -13.49
C PRO A 111 -3.36 18.56 -13.71
N ARG A 112 -2.92 18.47 -14.98
CA ARG A 112 -1.78 17.63 -15.41
C ARG A 112 -1.89 16.19 -14.85
N MET A 113 -0.74 15.59 -14.52
CA MET A 113 -0.53 14.22 -14.05
C MET A 113 -0.84 13.14 -15.10
N CYS A 114 -0.05 12.08 -15.10
CA CYS A 114 -0.23 10.92 -15.96
C CYS A 114 -0.56 9.65 -15.16
N LEU A 115 -0.97 8.59 -15.85
CA LEU A 115 -1.25 7.28 -15.25
C LEU A 115 -0.06 6.73 -14.46
N ARG A 116 1.17 6.96 -14.93
CA ARG A 116 2.40 6.53 -14.23
C ARG A 116 2.58 7.27 -12.91
N GLY A 117 2.39 8.60 -12.93
CA GLY A 117 2.51 9.45 -11.76
C GLY A 117 1.54 9.05 -10.64
N MET A 118 0.29 8.71 -10.97
CA MET A 118 -0.72 8.25 -10.00
C MET A 118 -0.36 6.94 -9.28
N THR A 119 0.60 6.17 -9.80
CA THR A 119 1.05 4.91 -9.18
C THR A 119 2.31 5.07 -8.32
N TYR A 120 2.77 6.30 -8.06
CA TYR A 120 4.00 6.54 -7.29
C TYR A 120 4.06 5.84 -5.92
N PRO A 121 2.99 5.75 -5.11
CA PRO A 121 3.03 5.00 -3.85
C PRO A 121 3.48 3.54 -4.02
N ARG A 122 3.21 2.91 -5.17
CA ARG A 122 3.70 1.55 -5.47
C ARG A 122 5.21 1.48 -5.63
N ARG A 123 5.87 2.57 -6.05
CA ARG A 123 7.34 2.65 -6.09
C ARG A 123 7.91 2.88 -4.69
N ALA A 124 7.26 3.73 -3.90
CA ALA A 124 7.67 4.02 -2.54
C ALA A 124 7.58 2.79 -1.63
N TYR A 125 6.56 1.93 -1.80
CA TYR A 125 6.34 0.77 -0.94
C TYR A 125 6.54 -0.58 -1.65
N GLY A 126 6.96 -0.57 -2.90
CA GLY A 126 7.13 -1.77 -3.71
C GLY A 126 8.37 -2.59 -3.34
N PRO A 127 8.46 -3.82 -3.88
CA PRO A 127 9.58 -4.73 -3.60
C PRO A 127 10.94 -4.20 -4.09
N TYR A 128 10.93 -3.26 -5.02
CA TYR A 128 12.14 -2.68 -5.62
C TYR A 128 12.66 -1.44 -4.88
N ARG A 129 12.05 -1.05 -3.74
CA ARG A 129 12.54 0.09 -2.96
C ARG A 129 13.89 -0.26 -2.35
N ASN A 130 14.95 0.43 -2.78
CA ASN A 130 16.23 0.32 -2.10
C ASN A 130 16.12 0.93 -0.69
N LYS A 131 16.40 0.11 0.34
CA LYS A 131 16.26 0.51 1.76
C LYS A 131 17.59 0.91 2.39
N TYR A 132 18.70 0.44 1.85
CA TYR A 132 20.01 0.57 2.46
C TYR A 132 21.08 0.83 1.39
N PRO A 133 22.18 1.53 1.72
CA PRO A 133 23.36 1.50 0.87
C PRO A 133 23.81 0.05 0.67
N MET A 134 24.02 -0.35 -0.58
CA MET A 134 24.42 -1.71 -0.94
C MET A 134 25.79 -1.64 -1.61
N ILE A 135 26.65 -2.60 -1.25
CA ILE A 135 27.95 -2.79 -1.87
C ILE A 135 28.08 -4.23 -2.33
N ARG A 136 28.72 -4.44 -3.49
CA ARG A 136 28.93 -5.78 -4.01
C ARG A 136 29.97 -6.50 -3.14
N VAL A 137 29.63 -7.69 -2.65
CA VAL A 137 30.46 -8.44 -1.69
C VAL A 137 31.91 -8.62 -2.18
N GLY A 138 32.10 -8.97 -3.45
CA GLY A 138 33.45 -9.11 -4.02
C GLY A 138 34.24 -7.80 -4.05
N TRP A 139 33.58 -6.68 -4.37
CA TRP A 139 34.22 -5.36 -4.31
C TRP A 139 34.57 -4.98 -2.87
N LYS A 140 33.67 -5.24 -1.91
CA LYS A 140 33.93 -4.96 -0.49
C LYS A 140 35.14 -5.74 0.01
N GLN A 141 35.23 -7.02 -0.30
CA GLN A 141 36.38 -7.85 0.08
C GLN A 141 37.69 -7.32 -0.53
N TRP A 142 37.67 -6.89 -1.79
CA TRP A 142 38.85 -6.29 -2.42
C TRP A 142 39.32 -5.02 -1.70
N ALA A 143 38.38 -4.17 -1.28
CA ALA A 143 38.68 -2.98 -0.49
C ALA A 143 39.19 -3.34 0.92
N ASP A 144 38.56 -4.31 1.59
CA ASP A 144 38.97 -4.79 2.92
C ASP A 144 40.39 -5.43 2.87
N ASP A 145 40.75 -6.08 1.76
CA ASP A 145 42.08 -6.69 1.52
C ASP A 145 43.15 -5.64 1.13
N GLY A 146 42.84 -4.35 1.16
CA GLY A 146 43.80 -3.26 0.92
C GLY A 146 44.03 -2.92 -0.55
N PHE A 147 43.03 -3.14 -1.41
CA PHE A 147 43.08 -2.83 -2.85
C PHE A 147 44.23 -3.53 -3.61
N PRO A 148 44.43 -4.85 -3.47
CA PRO A 148 45.48 -5.56 -4.20
C PRO A 148 45.29 -5.45 -5.72
N TYR A 149 46.39 -5.54 -6.47
CA TYR A 149 46.35 -5.38 -7.92
C TYR A 149 45.44 -6.41 -8.59
N LEU A 150 44.60 -5.96 -9.53
CA LEU A 150 43.62 -6.79 -10.23
C LEU A 150 44.26 -7.53 -11.41
N ASP A 151 45.12 -8.49 -11.11
CA ASP A 151 45.54 -9.52 -12.05
C ASP A 151 44.40 -10.51 -12.38
N LYS A 152 44.68 -11.54 -13.17
CA LYS A 152 43.67 -12.53 -13.58
C LYS A 152 43.06 -13.27 -12.38
N GLU A 153 43.86 -13.59 -11.37
CA GLU A 153 43.42 -14.35 -10.20
C GLU A 153 42.58 -13.48 -9.26
N ASN A 154 43.07 -12.28 -8.94
CA ASN A 154 42.36 -11.32 -8.09
C ASN A 154 41.04 -10.86 -8.73
N ARG A 155 40.99 -10.69 -10.05
CA ARG A 155 39.72 -10.41 -10.75
C ARG A 155 38.70 -11.51 -10.55
N GLU A 156 39.12 -12.77 -10.55
CA GLU A 156 38.22 -13.89 -10.29
C GLU A 156 37.84 -13.98 -8.80
N LYS A 157 38.82 -13.89 -7.90
CA LYS A 157 38.63 -13.89 -6.43
C LYS A 157 37.60 -12.86 -5.98
N TYR A 158 37.74 -11.61 -6.43
CA TYR A 158 36.84 -10.51 -6.08
C TYR A 158 35.65 -10.36 -7.04
N LYS A 159 35.45 -11.37 -7.90
CA LYS A 159 34.35 -11.46 -8.87
C LYS A 159 34.28 -10.27 -9.81
N MET A 160 35.36 -9.56 -10.11
CA MET A 160 35.37 -8.40 -11.03
C MET A 160 34.95 -8.79 -12.47
N THR A 161 34.96 -10.08 -12.78
CA THR A 161 34.48 -10.68 -14.04
C THR A 161 32.99 -11.06 -14.02
N SER A 162 32.34 -11.14 -12.85
CA SER A 162 30.93 -11.54 -12.75
C SER A 162 30.02 -10.38 -13.19
N ARG A 163 29.14 -10.64 -14.15
CA ARG A 163 28.05 -9.73 -14.55
C ARG A 163 26.82 -9.91 -13.67
#